data_AF-A0A2D5P525-F1
#
_entry.id   AF-A0A2D5P525-F1
#
_cell.length_a   1.000
_cell.length_b   1.000
_cell.length_c   1.000
_cell.angle_alpha   90.00
_cell.angle_beta   90.00
_cell.angle_gamma   90.00
#
_symmetry.space_group_name_H-M   'P 1'
#
loop_
_entity.id
_entity.type
_entity.pdbx_description
1 polymer ?
#
loop_
_entity_poly.entity_id
_entity_poly.type
_entity_poly.pdbx_seq_one_letter_code
_entity_poly.pdbx_strand_id
1 'polypeptide(L)'
;MFGFEKMIFEGAKGQKVDYAKKNKYDLISYLDDSGEELKRVFMSKSKYWKYEKEFRFIELGHTGVKKYNKNKLKQIIFGCKADDTNIKKIIQLCQINGFEHVKFKKAKLIPGKFALDFDDIDKDLYLNQGLEGLGSLN
;
A
#
# COMPACT_ATOMS: atom_id res chain seq x y z
N MET A 1 -6.01 10.83 -4.82
CA MET A 1 -5.10 9.79 -4.31
C MET A 1 -5.19 9.77 -2.79
N PHE A 2 -6.05 8.90 -2.26
CA PHE A 2 -5.95 8.24 -0.95
C PHE A 2 -6.96 7.11 -0.95
N GLY A 3 -6.48 5.88 -0.71
CA GLY A 3 -7.30 4.69 -0.75
C GLY A 3 -8.08 4.41 0.53
N PHE A 4 -8.03 5.29 1.54
CA PHE A 4 -8.63 5.05 2.86
C PHE A 4 -9.07 6.35 3.54
N GLU A 5 -10.21 6.28 4.25
CA GLU A 5 -10.69 7.35 5.15
C GLU A 5 -10.02 7.24 6.53
N LYS A 6 -9.88 8.37 7.24
CA LYS A 6 -9.11 8.56 8.49
C LYS A 6 -9.40 7.58 9.64
N MET A 7 -10.43 6.74 9.55
CA MET A 7 -10.73 5.66 10.51
C MET A 7 -10.93 4.35 9.74
N ILE A 8 -9.92 3.48 9.80
CA ILE A 8 -9.91 2.15 9.17
C ILE A 8 -10.37 1.07 10.15
N PHE A 9 -10.00 1.22 11.44
CA PHE A 9 -10.36 0.32 12.53
C PHE A 9 -11.07 1.09 13.64
N GLU A 10 -11.96 0.42 14.37
CA GLU A 10 -12.47 0.96 15.64
C GLU A 10 -11.30 1.17 16.61
N GLY A 11 -11.19 2.38 17.17
CA GLY A 11 -10.15 2.73 18.15
C GLY A 11 -8.76 3.07 17.59
N ALA A 12 -8.44 2.80 16.32
CA ALA A 12 -7.12 3.11 15.77
C ALA A 12 -7.04 4.55 15.24
N LYS A 13 -6.16 5.37 15.83
CA LYS A 13 -5.84 6.72 15.33
C LYS A 13 -4.64 6.65 14.40
N GLY A 14 -4.85 6.97 13.12
CA GLY A 14 -3.77 7.11 12.16
C GLY A 14 -2.89 8.31 12.51
N GLN A 15 -1.57 8.13 12.41
CA GLN A 15 -0.59 9.19 12.61
C GLN A 15 -0.05 9.64 11.25
N LYS A 16 0.10 10.95 11.07
CA LYS A 16 0.69 11.49 9.85
C LYS A 16 2.20 11.20 9.86
N VAL A 17 2.74 10.81 8.71
CA VAL A 17 4.18 10.59 8.55
C VAL A 17 4.94 11.91 8.64
N ASP A 18 6.05 11.89 9.37
CA ASP A 18 6.97 13.01 9.52
C ASP A 18 7.98 13.00 8.38
N TYR A 19 7.99 14.08 7.60
CA TYR A 19 8.91 14.23 6.48
C TYR A 19 10.17 14.97 6.92
N ALA A 20 11.33 14.40 6.60
CA ALA A 20 12.63 14.96 6.96
C ALA A 20 12.75 16.43 6.47
N LYS A 21 13.19 17.33 7.37
CA LYS A 21 13.37 18.75 7.03
C LYS A 21 14.62 18.99 6.17
N LYS A 22 15.64 18.14 6.32
CA LYS A 22 16.92 18.20 5.60
C LYS A 22 17.11 16.94 4.76
N ASN A 23 17.94 17.01 3.72
CA ASN A 23 18.35 15.85 2.91
C ASN A 23 19.44 15.00 3.61
N LYS A 24 19.41 14.93 4.93
CA LYS A 24 20.36 14.16 5.74
C LYS A 24 19.57 13.22 6.63
N TYR A 25 20.13 12.04 6.88
CA TYR A 25 19.57 11.11 7.85
C TYR A 25 19.83 11.65 9.25
N ASP A 26 18.79 11.68 10.07
CA ASP A 26 18.94 11.93 11.50
C ASP A 26 19.44 10.64 12.17
N LEU A 27 20.42 10.77 13.08
CA LEU A 27 20.99 9.62 13.77
C LEU A 27 19.97 9.05 14.75
N ILE A 28 19.79 7.73 14.71
CA ILE A 28 18.90 6.97 15.59
C ILE A 28 19.73 6.29 16.67
N SER A 29 19.27 6.39 17.92
CA SER A 29 19.87 5.64 19.02
C SER A 29 19.21 4.28 19.12
N TYR A 30 19.97 3.21 18.87
CA TYR A 30 19.49 1.83 19.06
C TYR A 30 19.54 1.36 20.51
N LEU A 31 20.14 2.16 21.40
CA LEU A 31 20.25 1.86 22.84
C LEU A 31 19.11 2.52 23.64
N ASP A 32 18.25 3.28 22.99
CA ASP A 32 17.11 3.91 23.64
C ASP A 32 15.95 2.92 23.78
N ASP A 33 15.57 2.63 25.02
CA ASP A 33 14.51 1.69 25.39
C ASP A 33 13.15 2.39 25.59
N SER A 34 13.08 3.71 25.36
CA SER A 34 11.84 4.51 25.49
C SER A 34 10.77 4.14 24.45
N GLY A 35 11.16 3.45 23.37
CA GLY A 35 10.31 3.18 22.21
C GLY A 35 10.08 4.41 21.30
N GLU A 36 10.53 5.60 21.69
CA GLU A 36 10.38 6.83 20.89
C GLU A 36 11.25 6.78 19.63
N GLU A 37 12.49 6.33 19.75
CA GLU A 37 13.40 6.14 18.62
C GLU A 37 12.86 5.09 17.64
N LEU A 38 12.29 3.99 18.15
CA LEU A 38 11.62 2.98 17.33
C LEU A 38 10.42 3.57 16.59
N LYS A 39 9.58 4.36 17.28
CA LYS A 39 8.47 5.08 16.66
C LYS A 39 8.98 6.04 15.59
N ARG A 40 10.08 6.75 15.82
CA ARG A 40 10.68 7.69 14.85
C ARG A 40 11.15 6.99 13.59
N VAL A 41 11.76 5.80 13.71
CA VAL A 41 12.14 4.95 12.56
C VAL A 41 10.91 4.65 11.70
N PHE A 42 9.82 4.22 12.33
CA PHE A 42 8.62 3.86 11.58
C PHE A 42 7.74 5.04 11.17
N MET A 43 7.94 6.26 11.69
CA MET A 43 7.13 7.43 11.37
C MET A 43 7.84 8.45 10.47
N SER A 44 9.15 8.31 10.25
CA SER A 44 9.92 9.21 9.40
C SER A 44 9.93 8.76 7.93
N LYS A 45 9.92 9.73 7.00
CA LYS A 45 10.10 9.51 5.56
C LYS A 45 10.87 10.65 4.91
N SER A 46 11.53 10.35 3.79
CA SER A 46 12.27 11.37 3.03
C SER A 46 11.35 12.46 2.46
N LYS A 47 11.84 13.70 2.42
CA LYS A 47 11.10 14.87 1.93
C LYS A 47 10.62 14.72 0.47
N TYR A 48 11.33 13.94 -0.34
CA TYR A 48 10.96 13.71 -1.74
C TYR A 48 9.61 13.01 -1.87
N TRP A 49 9.17 12.28 -0.84
CA TRP A 49 7.90 11.56 -0.80
C TRP A 49 6.77 12.37 -0.14
N LYS A 50 6.99 13.67 0.14
CA LYS A 50 6.00 14.54 0.80
C LYS A 50 4.70 14.69 0.01
N TYR A 51 4.74 14.53 -1.31
CA TYR A 51 3.57 14.59 -2.17
C TYR A 51 2.53 13.50 -1.85
N GLU A 52 2.95 12.38 -1.26
CA GLU A 52 2.05 11.28 -0.91
C GLU A 52 1.15 11.58 0.29
N LYS A 53 1.55 12.53 1.16
CA LYS A 53 0.80 12.94 2.38
C LYS A 53 0.43 11.76 3.32
N GLU A 54 1.30 10.75 3.39
CA GLU A 54 1.06 9.43 4.00
C GLU A 54 0.59 9.49 5.47
N PHE A 55 -0.29 8.56 5.82
CA PHE A 55 -0.68 8.24 7.19
C PHE A 55 -0.34 6.78 7.50
N ARG A 56 0.19 6.53 8.70
CA ARG A 56 0.53 5.19 9.20
C ARG A 56 -0.33 4.84 10.42
N PHE A 57 -0.73 3.57 10.50
CA PHE A 57 -1.38 2.99 11.67
C PHE A 57 -0.38 1.99 12.26
N ILE A 58 0.21 2.33 13.39
CA ILE A 58 1.21 1.49 14.07
C ILE A 58 0.70 1.18 15.45
N GLU A 59 0.64 -0.09 15.78
CA GLU A 59 0.38 -0.58 17.12
C GLU A 59 1.60 -1.37 17.57
N LEU A 60 2.26 -0.87 18.61
CA LEU A 60 3.43 -1.50 19.20
C LEU A 60 2.93 -2.37 20.37
N GLY A 61 3.37 -3.63 20.45
CA GLY A 61 3.03 -4.54 21.54
C GLY A 61 1.84 -5.48 21.31
N HIS A 62 1.10 -5.32 20.20
CA HIS A 62 0.04 -6.26 19.82
C HIS A 62 0.26 -6.76 18.39
N THR A 63 0.13 -8.07 18.21
CA THR A 63 0.25 -8.74 16.90
C THR A 63 -1.01 -9.54 16.62
N GLY A 64 -1.42 -9.61 15.35
CA GLY A 64 -2.58 -10.41 14.94
C GLY A 64 -3.34 -9.85 13.75
N VAL A 65 -4.33 -10.61 13.29
CA VAL A 65 -5.21 -10.23 12.19
C VAL A 65 -6.24 -9.23 12.71
N LYS A 66 -6.23 -8.01 12.16
CA LYS A 66 -7.26 -7.00 12.45
C LYS A 66 -8.32 -6.97 11.36
N LYS A 67 -9.57 -7.13 11.77
CA LYS A 67 -10.72 -6.91 10.89
C LYS A 67 -10.87 -5.40 10.66
N TYR A 68 -11.12 -5.02 9.40
CA TYR A 68 -11.46 -3.66 9.03
C TYR A 68 -12.68 -3.67 8.10
N ASN A 69 -13.34 -2.53 8.00
CA ASN A 69 -14.46 -2.38 7.07
C ASN A 69 -13.94 -2.45 5.62
N LYS A 70 -14.33 -3.50 4.89
CA LYS A 70 -13.88 -3.75 3.51
C LYS A 70 -14.10 -2.55 2.59
N ASN A 71 -15.20 -1.81 2.77
CA ASN A 71 -15.54 -0.63 1.99
C ASN A 71 -14.54 0.53 2.17
N LYS A 72 -13.64 0.45 3.15
CA LYS A 72 -12.59 1.46 3.37
C LYS A 72 -11.40 1.26 2.45
N LEU A 73 -11.16 0.07 1.91
CA LEU A 73 -10.15 -0.16 0.87
C LEU A 73 -10.70 0.32 -0.46
N LYS A 74 -10.22 1.46 -0.96
CA LYS A 74 -10.71 2.01 -2.24
C LYS A 74 -9.87 1.61 -3.43
N GLN A 75 -8.58 1.39 -3.21
CA GLN A 75 -7.62 1.25 -4.29
C GLN A 75 -6.38 0.46 -3.88
N ILE A 76 -5.88 -0.37 -4.78
CA ILE A 76 -4.56 -1.01 -4.70
C ILE A 76 -3.69 -0.45 -5.82
N ILE A 77 -2.48 0.00 -5.47
CA ILE A 77 -1.49 0.48 -6.42
C ILE A 77 -0.31 -0.49 -6.39
N PHE A 78 -0.06 -1.16 -7.51
CA PHE A 78 1.08 -2.05 -7.68
C PHE A 78 2.34 -1.26 -7.98
N GLY A 79 3.47 -1.67 -7.40
CA GLY A 79 4.76 -1.06 -7.68
C GLY A 79 5.17 -1.23 -9.16
N CYS A 80 6.06 -0.36 -9.63
CA CYS A 80 6.51 -0.37 -11.03
C CYS A 80 7.26 -1.65 -11.45
N LYS A 81 7.75 -2.42 -10.48
CA LYS A 81 8.40 -3.71 -10.68
C LYS A 81 7.49 -4.91 -10.37
N ALA A 82 6.21 -4.69 -10.10
CA ALA A 82 5.28 -5.78 -9.88
C ALA A 82 5.04 -6.55 -11.19
N ASP A 83 5.26 -7.86 -11.14
CA ASP A 83 5.00 -8.76 -12.26
C ASP A 83 3.50 -9.06 -12.40
N ASP A 84 3.09 -9.43 -13.60
CA ASP A 84 1.68 -9.64 -13.92
C ASP A 84 1.07 -10.87 -13.22
N THR A 85 1.90 -11.86 -12.84
CA THR A 85 1.43 -13.05 -12.10
C THR A 85 0.96 -12.65 -10.70
N ASN A 86 1.75 -11.84 -9.99
CA ASN A 86 1.39 -11.33 -8.67
C ASN A 86 0.22 -10.35 -8.74
N ILE A 87 0.19 -9.47 -9.76
CA ILE A 87 -0.95 -8.57 -9.99
C ILE A 87 -2.24 -9.38 -10.16
N LYS A 88 -2.23 -10.40 -11.03
CA LYS A 88 -3.37 -11.30 -11.27
C LYS A 88 -3.86 -11.96 -9.99
N LYS A 89 -2.94 -12.55 -9.21
CA LYS A 89 -3.26 -13.21 -7.94
C LYS A 89 -3.96 -12.26 -6.97
N ILE A 90 -3.46 -11.04 -6.81
CA ILE A 90 -4.06 -10.05 -5.90
C ILE A 90 -5.44 -9.59 -6.40
N ILE A 91 -5.61 -9.36 -7.70
CA ILE A 91 -6.90 -8.99 -8.29
C ILE A 91 -7.94 -10.11 -8.04
N GLN A 92 -7.57 -11.36 -8.29
CA GLN A 92 -8.41 -12.53 -8.05
C GLN A 92 -8.79 -12.67 -6.57
N LEU A 93 -7.80 -12.55 -5.67
CA LEU A 93 -8.04 -12.57 -4.22
C LEU A 93 -9.02 -11.48 -3.80
N CYS A 94 -8.95 -10.27 -4.39
CA CYS A 94 -9.91 -9.22 -4.11
C CYS A 94 -11.32 -9.61 -4.57
N GLN A 95 -11.46 -10.17 -5.78
CA GLN A 95 -12.78 -10.53 -6.31
C GLN A 95 -13.45 -11.63 -5.47
N ILE A 96 -12.71 -12.67 -5.07
CA ILE A 96 -13.30 -13.77 -4.28
C ILE A 96 -13.60 -13.38 -2.81
N ASN A 97 -13.04 -12.26 -2.33
CA ASN A 97 -13.18 -11.83 -0.93
C ASN A 97 -14.10 -10.61 -0.76
N GLY A 98 -14.93 -10.25 -1.75
CA GLY A 98 -15.90 -9.15 -1.60
C GLY A 98 -15.26 -7.75 -1.71
N PHE A 99 -14.20 -7.61 -2.51
CA PHE A 99 -13.52 -6.35 -2.80
C PHE A 99 -13.71 -5.92 -4.27
N GLU A 100 -14.88 -6.17 -4.83
CA GLU A 100 -15.20 -5.89 -6.24
C GLU A 100 -15.14 -4.39 -6.56
N HIS A 101 -15.37 -3.55 -5.55
CA HIS A 101 -15.34 -2.09 -5.62
C HIS A 101 -13.92 -1.48 -5.65
N VAL A 102 -12.88 -2.28 -5.39
CA VAL A 102 -11.49 -1.80 -5.32
C VAL A 102 -10.99 -1.50 -6.73
N LYS A 103 -10.41 -0.31 -6.90
CA LYS A 103 -9.72 0.08 -8.14
C LYS A 103 -8.26 -0.37 -8.13
N PHE A 104 -7.72 -0.72 -9.29
CA PHE A 104 -6.34 -1.16 -9.41
C PHE A 104 -5.55 -0.19 -10.29
N LYS A 105 -4.31 0.12 -9.89
CA LYS A 105 -3.36 0.90 -10.70
C LYS A 105 -1.98 0.26 -10.71
N LYS A 106 -1.18 0.50 -11.75
CA LYS A 106 0.25 0.17 -11.79
C LYS A 106 1.07 1.45 -11.79
N ALA A 107 2.07 1.53 -10.92
CA ALA A 107 3.01 2.63 -10.94
C ALA A 107 3.96 2.50 -12.14
N LYS A 108 4.35 3.63 -12.73
CA LYS A 108 5.37 3.74 -13.78
C LYS A 108 6.45 4.71 -13.36
N LEU A 109 7.70 4.42 -13.70
CA LEU A 109 8.80 5.37 -13.52
C LEU A 109 8.66 6.50 -14.53
N ILE A 110 8.84 7.74 -14.08
CA ILE A 110 8.94 8.88 -14.99
C ILE A 110 10.42 9.04 -15.40
N PRO A 111 10.77 8.86 -16.69
CA PRO A 111 12.16 8.97 -17.12
C PRO A 111 12.78 10.32 -16.74
N GLY A 112 14.02 10.28 -16.23
CA GLY A 112 14.76 11.49 -15.83
C GLY A 112 14.25 12.18 -14.56
N LYS A 113 13.30 11.59 -13.82
CA LYS A 113 12.79 12.14 -12.56
C LYS A 113 12.75 11.09 -11.46
N PHE A 114 13.00 11.50 -10.23
CA PHE A 114 12.73 10.67 -9.04
C PHE A 114 11.24 10.77 -8.68
N ALA A 115 10.38 10.26 -9.56
CA ALA A 115 8.93 10.35 -9.45
C ALA A 115 8.23 9.15 -10.12
N LEU A 116 6.99 8.91 -9.73
CA LEU A 116 6.11 7.86 -10.27
C LEU A 116 4.88 8.48 -10.92
N ASP A 117 4.42 7.86 -12.01
CA ASP A 117 3.09 8.03 -12.58
C ASP A 117 2.25 6.76 -12.36
N PHE A 118 0.94 6.77 -12.66
CA PHE A 118 0.05 5.64 -12.39
C PHE A 118 -1.00 5.43 -13.48
N ASP A 119 -1.02 4.24 -14.09
CA ASP A 119 -2.11 3.85 -15.00
C ASP A 119 -3.17 3.05 -14.27
N ASP A 120 -4.41 3.21 -14.71
CA ASP A 120 -5.50 2.33 -14.31
C ASP A 120 -5.34 0.94 -14.92
N ILE A 121 -5.62 -0.09 -14.11
CA ILE A 121 -5.68 -1.48 -14.54
C ILE A 121 -7.15 -1.84 -14.73
N ASP A 122 -7.48 -2.32 -15.92
CA ASP A 122 -8.71 -3.04 -16.16
C ASP A 122 -8.58 -4.46 -15.57
N LYS A 123 -9.35 -4.74 -14.53
CA LYS A 123 -9.31 -6.02 -13.81
C LYS A 123 -9.84 -7.17 -14.66
N ASP A 124 -10.72 -6.92 -15.63
CA ASP A 124 -11.37 -7.97 -16.41
C ASP A 124 -10.36 -8.66 -17.35
N LEU A 125 -9.36 -7.92 -17.83
CA LEU A 125 -8.23 -8.48 -18.59
C LEU A 125 -7.46 -9.56 -17.80
N TYR A 126 -7.32 -9.37 -16.49
CA TYR A 126 -6.60 -10.31 -15.62
C TYR A 126 -7.46 -11.51 -15.22
N LEU A 127 -8.78 -11.38 -15.24
CA LEU A 127 -9.71 -12.47 -14.93
C LEU A 127 -9.92 -13.40 -16.13
N ASN A 128 -10.00 -12.83 -17.35
CA ASN A 128 -10.29 -13.58 -18.57
C ASN A 128 -9.11 -14.43 -19.07
N GLN A 129 -7.87 -14.04 -18.77
CA GLN A 129 -6.66 -14.83 -19.08
C GLN A 129 -6.54 -16.16 -18.27
N GLY A 130 -7.56 -16.56 -17.51
CA GLY A 130 -7.60 -17.83 -16.77
C GLY A 130 -8.43 -18.93 -17.46
N LEU A 131 -9.21 -18.61 -18.50
CA LEU A 131 -10.16 -19.54 -19.12
C LEU A 131 -9.56 -20.35 -20.29
N GLU A 132 -8.41 -19.97 -20.84
CA GLU A 132 -7.77 -20.70 -21.95
C GLU A 132 -7.08 -22.02 -21.52
N GLY A 133 -7.02 -22.31 -20.21
CA GLY A 133 -6.36 -23.51 -19.67
C GLY A 133 -7.28 -24.65 -19.20
N LEU A 134 -8.61 -24.51 -19.38
CA LEU A 134 -9.60 -25.49 -18.88
C LEU A 134 -10.48 -26.11 -19.99
N GLY A 135 -10.21 -25.79 -21.26
CA GLY A 135 -11.03 -26.20 -22.40
C GLY A 135 -10.65 -27.52 -23.08
N SER A 136 -9.71 -28.29 -22.55
CA SER A 136 -9.21 -29.52 -23.20
C SER A 136 -9.23 -30.72 -22.27
N LEU A 137 -10.40 -30.98 -21.66
CA LEU A 137 -10.78 -32.28 -21.08
C LEU A 137 -12.29 -32.43 -21.22
N ASN A 138 -12.74 -32.83 -22.41
CA ASN A 138 -14.01 -33.52 -22.67
C ASN A 138 -13.83 -34.36 -23.94
#